data_AF-A0A920LPB7-F1
#
_entry.id   AF-A0A920LPB7-F1
#
_cell.length_a   1.000
_cell.length_b   1.000
_cell.length_c   1.000
_cell.angle_alpha   90.00
_cell.angle_beta   90.00
_cell.angle_gamma   90.00
#
_symmetry.space_group_name_H-M   'P 1'
#
loop_
_entity.id
_entity.type
_entity.pdbx_description
1 polymer ?
#
loop_
_entity_poly.entity_id
_entity_poly.type
_entity_poly.pdbx_seq_one_letter_code
_entity_poly.pdbx_strand_id
1 'polypeptide(L)'
;MDSQKKVLCVFTGHGPEDIRMLGGTAKWRLNTDLLLESCRYVVCVFNGAAQLPFAHGNPSARDNAAFLIGRIAGVEPVQEGDPLFYFGDQWEVPNRKLVRMSDVCMIDIPAFMPAWRNPTIYLSEGEVLEKLGIGGFDELDFTPLAPASAQDRSAYAAELVRAGSRESDAAPARDELAALFQSGIGPGISIDEAKAGLAARFGVAADQIDITIRW
;
A
#
# COMPACT_ATOMS: atom_id res chain seq x y z
N MET A 1 -1.75 -24.83 -26.89
CA MET A 1 -0.99 -24.83 -25.62
C MET A 1 -2.02 -24.66 -24.53
N ASP A 2 -2.12 -25.60 -23.61
CA ASP A 2 -3.04 -25.48 -22.48
C ASP A 2 -2.48 -24.37 -21.58
N SER A 3 -3.05 -23.17 -21.67
CA SER A 3 -2.66 -22.07 -20.80
C SER A 3 -3.08 -22.46 -19.38
N GLN A 4 -2.09 -22.83 -18.56
CA GLN A 4 -2.33 -23.19 -17.18
C GLN A 4 -2.89 -21.96 -16.46
N LYS A 5 -4.18 -21.99 -16.10
CA LYS A 5 -4.88 -20.90 -15.40
C LYS A 5 -4.02 -20.34 -14.27
N LYS A 6 -3.90 -19.01 -14.25
CA LYS A 6 -3.13 -18.27 -13.27
C LYS A 6 -4.05 -17.39 -12.42
N VAL A 7 -3.55 -16.99 -11.27
CA VAL A 7 -4.16 -15.99 -10.41
C VAL A 7 -3.13 -14.89 -10.16
N LEU A 8 -3.53 -13.65 -10.37
CA LEU A 8 -2.70 -12.51 -10.01
C LEU A 8 -2.75 -12.34 -8.50
N CYS A 9 -1.60 -12.27 -7.85
CA CYS A 9 -1.53 -11.95 -6.43
C CYS A 9 -0.72 -10.67 -6.26
N VAL A 10 -1.28 -9.70 -5.51
CA VAL A 10 -0.69 -8.37 -5.34
C VAL A 10 -0.49 -8.01 -3.88
N PHE A 11 0.68 -7.47 -3.58
CA PHE A 11 1.07 -7.00 -2.25
C PHE A 11 0.83 -5.48 -2.15
N THR A 12 -0.34 -5.12 -1.66
CA THR A 12 -0.93 -3.78 -1.80
C THR A 12 -0.86 -2.96 -0.54
N GLY A 13 -0.53 -1.69 -0.70
CA GLY A 13 -0.70 -0.68 0.35
C GLY A 13 -2.16 -0.23 0.51
N HIS A 14 -2.97 -0.31 -0.55
CA HIS A 14 -4.38 0.09 -0.49
C HIS A 14 -5.20 -0.88 0.37
N GLY A 15 -5.94 -0.35 1.33
CA GLY A 15 -6.88 -1.10 2.15
C GLY A 15 -8.18 -1.46 1.40
N PRO A 16 -9.11 -2.18 2.05
CA PRO A 16 -10.38 -2.57 1.44
C PRO A 16 -11.19 -1.38 0.92
N GLU A 17 -11.26 -0.28 1.68
CA GLU A 17 -12.05 0.90 1.30
C GLU A 17 -11.44 1.65 0.12
N ASP A 18 -10.11 1.74 0.04
CA ASP A 18 -9.41 2.31 -1.11
C ASP A 18 -9.70 1.50 -2.38
N ILE A 19 -9.61 0.16 -2.28
CA ILE A 19 -9.93 -0.76 -3.37
C ILE A 19 -11.41 -0.59 -3.80
N ARG A 20 -12.31 -0.40 -2.83
CA ARG A 20 -13.73 -0.18 -3.10
C ARG A 20 -13.96 1.14 -3.83
N MET A 21 -13.37 2.24 -3.33
CA MET A 21 -13.44 3.56 -3.96
C MET A 21 -12.91 3.53 -5.39
N LEU A 22 -11.78 2.84 -5.59
CA LEU A 22 -11.15 2.68 -6.90
C LEU A 22 -11.91 1.72 -7.82
N GLY A 23 -12.69 0.77 -7.30
CA GLY A 23 -13.28 -0.34 -8.07
C GLY A 23 -12.23 -1.31 -8.59
N GLY A 24 -11.12 -1.48 -7.87
CA GLY A 24 -9.95 -2.19 -8.38
C GLY A 24 -8.71 -2.03 -7.53
N THR A 25 -7.65 -2.74 -7.91
CA THR A 25 -6.33 -2.65 -7.29
C THR A 25 -5.35 -2.04 -8.28
N ALA A 26 -4.52 -1.09 -7.83
CA ALA A 26 -3.84 -0.14 -8.70
C ALA A 26 -2.34 -0.07 -8.47
N LYS A 27 -1.67 0.75 -9.30
CA LYS A 27 -0.22 1.04 -9.23
C LYS A 27 0.66 -0.15 -9.57
N TRP A 28 0.15 -1.08 -10.39
CA TRP A 28 0.87 -2.29 -10.75
C TRP A 28 1.67 -2.17 -12.04
N ARG A 29 2.88 -2.73 -12.06
CA ARG A 29 3.53 -3.14 -13.32
C ARG A 29 3.10 -4.58 -13.60
N LEU A 30 2.42 -4.81 -14.71
CA LEU A 30 1.81 -6.10 -15.02
C LEU A 30 2.29 -6.62 -16.37
N ASN A 31 2.43 -7.93 -16.48
CA ASN A 31 2.40 -8.61 -17.77
C ASN A 31 0.93 -8.68 -18.20
N THR A 32 0.49 -7.70 -18.98
CA THR A 32 -0.94 -7.53 -19.30
C THR A 32 -1.44 -8.65 -20.21
N ASP A 33 -0.60 -9.15 -21.12
CA ASP A 33 -0.96 -10.27 -22.01
C ASP A 33 -1.22 -11.53 -21.20
N LEU A 34 -0.29 -11.90 -20.30
CA LEU A 34 -0.47 -13.05 -19.41
C LEU A 34 -1.72 -12.91 -18.53
N LEU A 35 -1.93 -11.71 -17.97
CA LEU A 35 -3.06 -11.41 -17.10
C LEU A 35 -4.39 -11.61 -17.83
N LEU A 36 -4.53 -11.03 -19.02
CA LEU A 36 -5.78 -11.09 -19.80
C LEU A 36 -6.03 -12.48 -20.40
N GLU A 37 -4.97 -13.23 -20.74
CA GLU A 37 -5.10 -14.58 -21.29
C GLU A 37 -5.42 -15.62 -20.20
N SER A 38 -4.81 -15.48 -19.02
CA SER A 38 -4.70 -16.59 -18.06
C SER A 38 -5.31 -16.34 -16.69
N CYS A 39 -5.62 -15.08 -16.32
CA CYS A 39 -6.12 -14.75 -15.00
C CYS A 39 -7.58 -14.32 -15.00
N ARG A 40 -8.40 -15.00 -14.19
CA ARG A 40 -9.78 -14.58 -13.88
C ARG A 40 -9.91 -13.90 -12.52
N TYR A 41 -8.95 -14.11 -11.63
CA TYR A 41 -9.00 -13.63 -10.25
C TYR A 41 -7.72 -12.87 -9.89
N VAL A 42 -7.89 -11.90 -8.99
CA VAL A 42 -6.80 -11.23 -8.29
C VAL A 42 -6.96 -11.41 -6.78
N VAL A 43 -5.88 -11.77 -6.09
CA VAL A 43 -5.80 -11.83 -4.62
C VAL A 43 -5.02 -10.61 -4.14
N CYS A 44 -5.65 -9.80 -3.28
CA CYS A 44 -5.02 -8.68 -2.62
C CYS A 44 -4.51 -9.09 -1.24
N VAL A 45 -3.26 -8.74 -0.96
CA VAL A 45 -2.55 -9.07 0.27
C VAL A 45 -2.03 -7.80 0.91
N PHE A 46 -2.22 -7.69 2.21
CA PHE A 46 -1.83 -6.53 2.99
C PHE A 46 -0.31 -6.36 3.00
N ASN A 47 0.17 -5.24 2.48
CA ASN A 47 1.49 -4.70 2.79
C ASN A 47 1.40 -3.85 4.07
N GLY A 48 1.30 -4.52 5.21
CA GLY A 48 1.14 -3.90 6.53
C GLY A 48 2.40 -3.16 7.00
N ALA A 49 3.55 -3.43 6.37
CA ALA A 49 4.79 -2.69 6.58
C ALA A 49 4.87 -1.37 5.78
N ALA A 50 3.93 -1.10 4.87
CA ALA A 50 3.96 0.12 4.06
C ALA A 50 3.71 1.36 4.91
N GLN A 51 4.74 2.19 5.07
CA GLN A 51 4.67 3.51 5.73
C GLN A 51 4.42 4.62 4.69
N LEU A 52 3.52 4.38 3.74
CA LEU A 52 3.28 5.30 2.63
C LEU A 52 2.04 6.17 2.93
N PRO A 53 2.00 7.44 2.49
CA PRO A 53 0.84 8.32 2.66
C PRO A 53 -0.46 7.84 2.00
N PHE A 54 -0.44 6.68 1.36
CA PHE A 54 -1.56 6.06 0.67
C PHE A 54 -1.79 4.62 1.10
N ALA A 55 -1.09 4.15 2.14
CA ALA A 55 -1.27 2.81 2.71
C ALA A 55 -2.37 2.80 3.79
N HIS A 56 -3.41 3.62 3.60
CA HIS A 56 -4.48 3.76 4.57
C HIS A 56 -5.29 2.47 4.68
N GLY A 57 -5.69 2.13 5.90
CA GLY A 57 -6.45 0.90 6.16
C GLY A 57 -5.64 -0.40 6.02
N ASN A 58 -4.31 -0.33 5.95
CA ASN A 58 -3.42 -1.49 6.00
C ASN A 58 -2.99 -1.77 7.45
N PRO A 59 -3.48 -2.83 8.10
CA PRO A 59 -3.12 -3.09 9.49
C PRO A 59 -1.73 -3.75 9.56
N SER A 60 -0.75 -3.12 10.21
CA SER A 60 0.59 -3.70 10.38
C SER A 60 0.59 -5.07 11.06
N ALA A 61 -0.35 -5.32 11.98
CA ALA A 61 -0.52 -6.63 12.62
C ALA A 61 -0.98 -7.75 11.67
N ARG A 62 -1.35 -7.40 10.44
CA ARG A 62 -1.94 -8.27 9.42
C ARG A 62 -1.11 -8.29 8.15
N ASP A 63 0.16 -7.89 8.26
CA ASP A 63 1.11 -7.96 7.15
C ASP A 63 1.14 -9.36 6.54
N ASN A 64 1.16 -9.42 5.21
CA ASN A 64 1.13 -10.64 4.40
C ASN A 64 -0.16 -11.48 4.49
N ALA A 65 -1.23 -10.98 5.13
CA ALA A 65 -2.52 -11.65 5.10
C ALA A 65 -3.27 -11.33 3.79
N ALA A 66 -3.83 -12.35 3.14
CA ALA A 66 -4.75 -12.14 2.03
C ALA A 66 -6.12 -11.73 2.58
N PHE A 67 -6.67 -10.66 2.02
CA PHE A 67 -7.86 -10.01 2.59
C PHE A 67 -9.00 -9.79 1.60
N LEU A 68 -8.72 -9.87 0.30
CA LEU A 68 -9.72 -9.66 -0.73
C LEU A 68 -9.37 -10.48 -1.97
N ILE A 69 -10.38 -11.13 -2.54
CA ILE A 69 -10.33 -11.75 -3.86
C ILE A 69 -11.27 -10.97 -4.77
N GLY A 70 -10.83 -10.63 -5.97
CA GLY A 70 -11.69 -10.00 -6.97
C GLY A 70 -11.73 -10.75 -8.29
N ARG A 71 -12.90 -10.70 -8.93
CA ARG A 71 -13.09 -11.14 -10.32
C ARG A 71 -12.58 -10.06 -11.26
N ILE A 72 -11.58 -10.37 -12.05
CA ILE A 72 -10.96 -9.39 -12.97
C ILE A 72 -11.96 -9.04 -14.07
N ALA A 73 -12.31 -7.76 -14.17
CA ALA A 73 -13.18 -7.22 -15.21
C ALA A 73 -12.40 -6.58 -16.36
N GLY A 74 -11.17 -6.18 -16.12
CA GLY A 74 -10.33 -5.52 -17.12
C GLY A 74 -9.10 -4.88 -16.51
N VAL A 75 -8.29 -4.28 -17.39
CA VAL A 75 -7.05 -3.60 -17.01
C VAL A 75 -7.01 -2.25 -17.71
N GLU A 76 -6.83 -1.20 -16.92
CA GLU A 76 -6.78 0.18 -17.39
C GLU A 76 -5.42 0.79 -17.01
N PRO A 77 -4.92 1.80 -17.75
CA PRO A 77 -3.89 2.66 -17.20
C PRO A 77 -4.40 3.35 -15.94
N VAL A 78 -3.51 3.53 -14.96
CA VAL A 78 -3.78 4.43 -13.84
C VAL A 78 -3.97 5.85 -14.42
N GLN A 79 -5.02 6.54 -13.99
CA GLN A 79 -5.32 7.88 -14.47
C GLN A 79 -4.48 8.91 -13.71
N GLU A 80 -3.65 9.66 -14.43
CA GLU A 80 -2.86 10.74 -13.85
C GLU A 80 -3.76 11.75 -13.12
N GLY A 81 -3.32 12.19 -11.94
CA GLY A 81 -4.05 13.14 -11.11
C GLY A 81 -5.26 12.61 -10.31
N ASP A 82 -5.60 11.31 -10.35
CA ASP A 82 -6.59 10.78 -9.40
C ASP A 82 -5.98 10.77 -7.98
N PRO A 83 -6.65 11.37 -6.99
CA PRO A 83 -6.05 11.60 -5.67
C PRO A 83 -5.82 10.32 -4.87
N LEU A 84 -6.48 9.21 -5.21
CA LEU A 84 -6.21 7.91 -4.58
C LEU A 84 -5.01 7.18 -5.20
N PHE A 85 -4.59 7.60 -6.38
CA PHE A 85 -3.32 7.16 -6.95
C PHE A 85 -2.16 8.03 -6.46
N TYR A 86 -2.39 9.32 -6.18
CA TYR A 86 -1.31 10.28 -5.96
C TYR A 86 -1.60 11.17 -4.75
N PHE A 87 -1.17 10.75 -3.58
CA PHE A 87 -1.08 11.63 -2.40
C PHE A 87 0.18 12.52 -2.51
N GLY A 88 0.32 13.24 -3.64
CA GLY A 88 1.34 14.26 -3.83
C GLY A 88 2.76 13.78 -4.12
N ASP A 89 2.99 12.52 -4.52
CA ASP A 89 4.29 12.13 -5.07
C ASP A 89 4.44 12.67 -6.50
N GLN A 90 5.59 13.28 -6.82
CA GLN A 90 5.93 13.77 -8.16
C GLN A 90 6.47 12.64 -9.08
N TRP A 91 6.35 11.40 -8.63
CA TRP A 91 6.90 10.21 -9.25
C TRP A 91 5.75 9.34 -9.77
N GLU A 92 4.86 9.97 -10.53
CA GLU A 92 4.03 9.27 -11.50
C GLU A 92 4.94 8.37 -12.33
N VAL A 93 4.95 7.09 -11.97
CA VAL A 93 5.73 6.11 -12.69
C VAL A 93 4.92 5.72 -13.91
N PRO A 94 5.40 5.99 -15.14
CA PRO A 94 4.70 5.58 -16.34
C PRO A 94 4.42 4.08 -16.32
N ASN A 95 3.38 3.67 -17.04
CA ASN A 95 3.01 2.26 -17.23
C ASN A 95 2.51 1.54 -15.96
N ARG A 96 1.92 2.28 -15.01
CA ARG A 96 1.14 1.65 -13.95
C ARG A 96 -0.28 1.34 -14.40
N LYS A 97 -0.78 0.20 -13.95
CA LYS A 97 -2.09 -0.34 -14.30
C LYS A 97 -3.00 -0.44 -13.09
N LEU A 98 -4.27 -0.24 -13.36
CA LEU A 98 -5.41 -0.53 -12.50
C LEU A 98 -6.04 -1.83 -13.00
N VAL A 99 -6.15 -2.82 -12.12
CA VAL A 99 -6.91 -4.05 -12.37
C VAL A 99 -8.32 -3.80 -11.85
N ARG A 100 -9.29 -3.69 -12.75
CA ARG A 100 -10.71 -3.54 -12.44
C ARG A 100 -11.26 -4.86 -11.93
N MET A 101 -12.15 -4.76 -10.94
CA MET A 101 -12.86 -5.91 -10.39
C MET A 101 -14.36 -5.71 -10.57
N SER A 102 -15.07 -6.72 -11.09
CA SER A 102 -16.54 -6.68 -11.20
C SER A 102 -17.20 -7.02 -9.87
N ASP A 103 -16.59 -7.95 -9.13
CA ASP A 103 -17.09 -8.47 -7.87
C ASP A 103 -15.91 -8.77 -6.95
N VAL A 104 -16.15 -8.69 -5.65
CA VAL A 104 -15.16 -8.98 -4.61
C VAL A 104 -15.72 -9.90 -3.54
N CYS A 105 -14.84 -10.74 -3.01
CA CYS A 105 -15.08 -11.56 -1.83
C CYS A 105 -14.03 -11.17 -0.78
N MET A 106 -14.49 -10.77 0.40
CA MET A 106 -13.60 -10.48 1.53
C MET A 106 -13.16 -11.79 2.16
N ILE A 107 -11.87 -11.92 2.43
CA ILE A 107 -11.27 -13.11 3.05
C ILE A 107 -10.37 -12.68 4.20
N ASP A 108 -9.91 -13.64 4.99
CA ASP A 108 -8.92 -13.41 6.03
C ASP A 108 -8.01 -14.63 6.16
N ILE A 109 -6.98 -14.66 5.31
CA ILE A 109 -6.01 -15.76 5.31
C ILE A 109 -4.67 -15.21 5.80
N PRO A 110 -4.27 -15.49 7.06
CA PRO A 110 -3.02 -15.01 7.61
C PRO A 110 -1.83 -15.67 6.91
N ALA A 111 -0.70 -14.97 6.87
CA ALA A 111 0.57 -15.47 6.33
C ALA A 111 0.44 -16.08 4.91
N PHE A 112 -0.44 -15.50 4.07
CA PHE A 112 -0.58 -15.90 2.67
C PHE A 112 0.76 -15.74 1.92
N MET A 113 1.57 -14.74 2.32
CA MET A 113 2.87 -14.46 1.70
C MET A 113 4.00 -13.92 2.61
N PRO A 114 4.65 -14.75 3.40
CA PRO A 114 5.67 -14.24 4.32
C PRO A 114 6.98 -13.74 3.67
N ALA A 115 7.19 -13.79 2.34
CA ALA A 115 8.54 -13.60 1.77
C ALA A 115 8.66 -13.20 0.27
N TRP A 116 7.71 -12.47 -0.32
CA TRP A 116 7.81 -12.13 -1.74
C TRP A 116 8.72 -10.93 -2.01
N ARG A 117 9.64 -11.07 -2.99
CA ARG A 117 10.49 -9.96 -3.44
C ARG A 117 9.79 -8.99 -4.38
N ASN A 118 8.78 -9.48 -5.11
CA ASN A 118 8.05 -8.69 -6.09
C ASN A 118 6.62 -8.46 -5.61
N PRO A 119 6.08 -7.23 -5.74
CA PRO A 119 4.74 -6.91 -5.25
C PRO A 119 3.61 -7.46 -6.14
N THR A 120 3.95 -8.06 -7.28
CA THR A 120 3.02 -8.73 -8.20
C THR A 120 3.58 -10.10 -8.58
N ILE A 121 2.78 -11.14 -8.46
CA ILE A 121 3.13 -12.51 -8.89
C ILE A 121 1.93 -13.18 -9.55
N TYR A 122 2.22 -14.15 -10.42
CA TYR A 122 1.23 -14.98 -11.09
C TYR A 122 1.42 -16.42 -10.60
N LEU A 123 0.55 -16.88 -9.72
CA LEU A 123 0.56 -18.27 -9.23
C LEU A 123 -0.38 -19.11 -10.09
N SER A 124 -0.21 -20.43 -10.09
CA SER A 124 -1.24 -21.32 -10.64
C SER A 124 -2.52 -21.25 -9.79
N GLU A 125 -3.68 -21.50 -10.43
CA GLU A 125 -4.97 -21.58 -9.74
C GLU A 125 -4.92 -22.60 -8.59
N GLY A 126 -4.35 -23.79 -8.81
CA GLY A 126 -4.23 -24.83 -7.78
C GLY A 126 -3.43 -24.41 -6.55
N GLU A 127 -2.28 -23.75 -6.73
CA GLU A 127 -1.47 -23.25 -5.60
C GLU A 127 -2.23 -22.21 -4.77
N VAL A 128 -3.05 -21.38 -5.40
CA VAL A 128 -3.87 -20.40 -4.69
C VAL A 128 -5.01 -21.07 -3.93
N LEU A 129 -5.73 -22.01 -4.56
CA LEU A 129 -6.82 -22.74 -3.90
C LEU A 129 -6.30 -23.51 -2.67
N GLU A 130 -5.14 -24.17 -2.78
CA GLU A 130 -4.48 -24.85 -1.65
C GLU A 130 -4.16 -23.87 -0.51
N LYS A 131 -3.58 -22.71 -0.83
CA LYS A 131 -3.26 -21.67 0.18
C LYS A 131 -4.49 -21.07 0.84
N LEU A 132 -5.59 -20.93 0.09
CA LEU A 132 -6.86 -20.44 0.59
C LEU A 132 -7.61 -21.51 1.39
N GLY A 133 -7.30 -22.79 1.19
CA GLY A 133 -8.00 -23.91 1.82
C GLY A 133 -9.41 -24.13 1.26
N ILE A 134 -9.63 -23.83 -0.02
CA ILE A 134 -10.94 -23.90 -0.70
C ILE A 134 -10.89 -24.83 -1.91
N GLY A 135 -12.05 -25.38 -2.30
CA GLY A 135 -12.17 -26.33 -3.42
C GLY A 135 -12.20 -25.64 -4.79
N GLY A 136 -12.75 -24.43 -4.85
CA GLY A 136 -12.85 -23.60 -6.04
C GLY A 136 -13.22 -22.16 -5.70
N PHE A 137 -13.09 -21.24 -6.65
CA PHE A 137 -13.54 -19.84 -6.44
C PHE A 137 -15.07 -19.69 -6.56
N ASP A 138 -15.75 -20.66 -7.15
CA ASP A 138 -17.20 -20.69 -7.33
C ASP A 138 -17.98 -20.95 -6.03
N GLU A 139 -17.32 -21.45 -4.99
CA GLU A 139 -17.92 -21.61 -3.65
C GLU A 139 -17.89 -20.34 -2.79
N LEU A 140 -17.27 -19.26 -3.29
CA LEU A 140 -17.14 -17.99 -2.58
C LEU A 140 -18.31 -17.04 -2.84
N ASP A 141 -18.73 -16.33 -1.79
CA ASP A 141 -19.77 -15.29 -1.86
C ASP A 141 -19.18 -13.98 -2.38
N PHE A 142 -19.23 -13.80 -3.70
CA PHE A 142 -18.84 -12.57 -4.37
C PHE A 142 -19.95 -11.52 -4.30
N THR A 143 -19.56 -10.29 -3.99
CA THR A 143 -20.44 -9.11 -3.97
C THR A 143 -20.05 -8.15 -5.08
N PRO A 144 -21.01 -7.55 -5.81
CA PRO A 144 -20.70 -6.60 -6.87
C PRO A 144 -19.86 -5.41 -6.38
N LEU A 145 -18.85 -5.04 -7.16
CA LEU A 145 -18.00 -3.88 -6.88
C LEU A 145 -18.26 -2.79 -7.92
N ALA A 146 -18.93 -1.72 -7.49
CA ALA A 146 -19.06 -0.50 -8.27
C ALA A 146 -17.99 0.53 -7.83
N PRO A 147 -17.15 1.05 -8.74
CA PRO A 147 -16.23 2.13 -8.40
C PRO A 147 -17.00 3.38 -7.96
N ALA A 148 -16.44 4.12 -7.02
CA ALA A 148 -16.98 5.41 -6.62
C ALA A 148 -16.82 6.44 -7.75
N SER A 149 -17.65 7.49 -7.76
CA SER A 149 -17.49 8.59 -8.71
C SER A 149 -16.17 9.35 -8.47
N ALA A 150 -15.67 10.07 -9.47
CA ALA A 150 -14.45 10.88 -9.30
C ALA A 150 -14.61 11.94 -8.19
N GLN A 151 -15.82 12.47 -8.01
CA GLN A 151 -16.15 13.41 -6.94
C GLN A 151 -16.05 12.74 -5.57
N ASP A 152 -16.62 11.55 -5.40
CA ASP A 152 -16.57 10.80 -4.14
C ASP A 152 -15.14 10.39 -3.78
N ARG A 153 -14.36 9.93 -4.77
CA ARG A 153 -12.93 9.61 -4.58
C ARG A 153 -12.14 10.84 -4.13
N SER A 154 -12.44 12.00 -4.71
CA SER A 154 -11.79 13.27 -4.32
C SER A 154 -12.16 13.69 -2.90
N ALA A 155 -13.44 13.56 -2.53
CA ALA A 155 -13.91 13.87 -1.18
C ALA A 155 -13.27 12.95 -0.12
N TYR A 156 -13.20 11.65 -0.42
CA TYR A 156 -12.55 10.65 0.42
C TYR A 156 -11.05 10.90 0.56
N ALA A 157 -10.33 11.16 -0.53
CA ALA A 157 -8.91 11.48 -0.46
C ALA A 157 -8.66 12.75 0.38
N ALA A 158 -9.49 13.79 0.24
CA ALA A 158 -9.41 14.98 1.08
C ALA A 158 -9.67 14.69 2.56
N GLU A 159 -10.53 13.72 2.88
CA GLU A 159 -10.75 13.26 4.24
C GLU A 159 -9.53 12.51 4.80
N LEU A 160 -8.93 11.62 4.02
CA LEU A 160 -7.70 10.91 4.39
C LEU A 160 -6.55 11.89 4.65
N VAL A 161 -6.39 12.92 3.81
CA VAL A 161 -5.40 13.99 4.04
C VAL A 161 -5.69 14.71 5.36
N ARG A 162 -6.95 15.11 5.61
CA ARG A 162 -7.33 15.75 6.89
C ARG A 162 -7.08 14.84 8.10
N ALA A 163 -7.33 13.54 7.98
CA ALA A 163 -7.12 12.57 9.05
C ALA A 163 -5.62 12.34 9.30
N GLY A 164 -4.82 12.17 8.26
CA GLY A 164 -3.36 12.06 8.35
C GLY A 164 -2.69 13.31 8.93
N SER A 165 -3.20 14.51 8.58
CA SER A 165 -2.74 15.76 9.22
C SER A 165 -3.07 15.81 10.71
N ARG A 166 -4.21 15.25 11.14
CA ARG A 166 -4.57 15.16 12.58
C ARG A 166 -3.69 14.16 13.34
N GLU A 167 -3.27 13.06 12.70
CA GLU A 167 -2.31 12.11 13.30
C GLU A 167 -0.89 12.70 13.37
N SER A 168 -0.48 13.55 12.42
CA SER A 168 0.77 14.32 12.53
C SER A 168 0.71 15.47 13.54
N ASP A 169 -0.47 16.09 13.73
CA ASP A 169 -0.71 17.08 14.79
C ASP A 169 -0.85 16.44 16.17
N ALA A 170 -1.11 15.13 16.24
CA ALA A 170 -0.99 14.30 17.43
C ALA A 170 0.48 13.91 17.72
N ALA A 171 1.42 14.81 17.40
CA ALA A 171 2.71 14.81 18.07
C ALA A 171 2.47 14.72 19.58
N PRO A 172 3.28 13.96 20.33
CA PRO A 172 3.11 13.83 21.77
C PRO A 172 2.98 15.22 22.38
N ALA A 173 2.04 15.39 23.31
CA ALA A 173 1.87 16.67 23.99
C ALA A 173 3.26 17.13 24.49
N ARG A 174 3.55 18.45 24.48
CA ARG A 174 4.85 18.98 24.92
C ARG A 174 5.32 18.38 26.25
N ASP A 175 4.39 18.04 27.13
CA ASP A 175 4.63 17.43 28.43
C ASP A 175 5.04 15.94 28.34
N GLU A 176 4.52 15.18 27.37
CA GLU A 176 4.95 13.80 27.07
C GLU A 176 6.33 13.78 26.41
N LEU A 177 6.61 14.74 25.52
CA LEU A 177 7.96 14.95 24.97
C LEU A 177 8.95 15.29 26.09
N ALA A 178 8.57 16.19 27.01
CA ALA A 178 9.40 16.59 28.15
C ALA A 178 9.69 15.43 29.11
N ALA A 179 8.74 14.52 29.33
CA ALA A 179 8.93 13.32 30.14
C ALA A 179 9.95 12.33 29.51
N LEU A 180 9.98 12.23 28.17
CA LEU A 180 10.97 11.44 27.44
C LEU A 180 12.38 12.07 27.46
N PHE A 181 12.46 13.41 27.48
CA PHE A 181 13.75 14.11 27.67
C PHE A 181 14.28 13.99 29.10
N GLN A 182 13.41 13.95 30.11
CA GLN A 182 13.80 13.78 31.52
C GLN A 182 14.26 12.36 31.85
N SER A 183 13.83 11.34 31.09
CA SER A 183 14.26 9.95 31.29
C SER A 183 15.60 9.62 30.63
N GLY A 184 16.18 10.53 29.85
CA GLY A 184 17.48 10.33 29.19
C GLY A 184 17.48 9.26 28.08
N ILE A 185 16.31 8.81 27.64
CA ILE A 185 16.14 7.77 26.62
C ILE A 185 15.30 8.35 25.48
N GLY A 186 15.89 9.28 24.73
CA GLY A 186 15.40 9.66 23.40
C GLY A 186 16.32 9.08 22.33
N PRO A 187 15.81 8.58 21.18
CA PRO A 187 16.64 8.00 20.11
C PRO A 187 17.36 9.06 19.24
N GLY A 188 17.24 10.34 19.58
CA GLY A 188 17.82 11.45 18.82
C GLY A 188 19.17 11.88 19.38
N ILE A 189 20.12 12.15 18.48
CA ILE A 189 21.37 12.82 18.82
C ILE A 189 21.12 14.32 19.01
N SER A 190 21.90 14.95 19.89
CA SER A 190 21.91 16.41 20.02
C SER A 190 22.36 17.08 18.72
N ILE A 191 22.04 18.37 18.57
CA ILE A 191 22.52 19.18 17.43
C ILE A 191 24.06 19.17 17.40
N ASP A 192 24.72 19.20 18.55
CA ASP A 192 26.18 19.18 18.64
C ASP A 192 26.77 17.84 18.21
N GLU A 193 26.15 16.73 18.61
CA GLU A 193 26.53 15.39 18.14
C GLU A 193 26.28 15.21 16.63
N ALA A 194 25.17 15.75 16.12
CA ALA A 194 24.86 15.76 14.69
C ALA A 194 25.91 16.57 13.90
N LYS A 195 26.23 17.78 14.38
CA LYS A 195 27.26 18.64 13.78
C LYS A 195 28.64 17.98 13.85
N ALA A 196 28.97 17.32 14.96
CA ALA A 196 30.24 16.59 15.10
C ALA A 196 30.36 15.42 14.11
N GLY A 197 29.29 14.63 13.92
CA GLY A 197 29.26 13.56 12.93
C GLY A 197 29.40 14.06 11.49
N LEU A 198 28.70 15.14 11.16
CA LEU A 198 28.78 15.79 9.84
C LEU A 198 30.17 16.42 9.62
N ALA A 199 30.74 17.08 10.62
CA ALA A 199 32.09 17.65 10.58
C ALA A 199 33.15 16.58 10.24
N ALA A 200 33.10 15.43 10.91
CA ALA A 200 33.99 14.32 10.64
C ALA A 200 33.81 13.74 9.23
N ARG A 201 32.57 13.68 8.71
CA ARG A 201 32.26 13.12 7.38
C ARG A 201 32.69 14.03 6.23
N PHE A 202 32.61 15.34 6.42
CA PHE A 202 32.82 16.35 5.39
C PHE A 202 34.12 17.14 5.54
N GLY A 203 34.88 16.93 6.62
CA GLY A 203 36.18 17.57 6.83
C GLY A 203 36.08 19.07 7.09
N VAL A 204 34.99 19.52 7.69
CA VAL A 204 34.72 20.93 8.02
C VAL A 204 34.56 21.08 9.54
N ALA A 205 34.74 22.29 10.06
CA ALA A 205 34.50 22.53 11.48
C ALA A 205 32.99 22.53 11.80
N ALA A 206 32.63 22.09 13.01
CA ALA A 206 31.23 21.94 13.42
C ALA A 206 30.45 23.27 13.43
N ASP A 207 31.14 24.39 13.67
CA ASP A 207 30.59 25.74 13.61
C ASP A 207 30.33 26.23 12.18
N GLN A 208 30.89 25.57 11.17
CA GLN A 208 30.62 25.83 9.74
C GLN A 208 29.40 25.05 9.21
N ILE A 209 28.71 24.29 10.07
CA ILE A 209 27.56 23.46 9.71
C ILE A 209 26.29 24.10 10.27
N ASP A 210 25.38 24.48 9.37
CA ASP A 210 24.02 24.89 9.70
C ASP A 210 23.03 23.77 9.39
N ILE A 211 22.26 23.36 10.41
CA ILE A 211 21.17 22.39 10.27
C ILE A 211 19.86 23.18 10.26
N THR A 212 19.28 23.37 9.08
CA THR A 212 17.96 24.00 8.93
C THR A 212 16.89 22.93 8.79
N ILE A 213 15.92 22.91 9.70
CA ILE A 213 14.75 22.05 9.58
C ILE A 213 13.61 22.88 9.01
N ARG A 214 13.07 22.46 7.86
CA ARG A 214 11.89 23.08 7.25
C ARG A 214 10.69 22.17 7.50
N TRP A 215 9.61 22.79 7.95
CA TRP A 215 8.31 22.18 8.15
C TRP A 215 7.32 22.93 7.27
#